data_AF-A0AAN1MNC0-F1
#
_entry.id   AF-A0AAN1MNC0-F1
#
_cell.length_a   1.000
_cell.length_b   1.000
_cell.length_c   1.000
_cell.angle_alpha   90.00
_cell.angle_beta   90.00
_cell.angle_gamma   90.00
#
_symmetry.space_group_name_H-M   'P 1'
#
loop_
_entity.id
_entity.type
_entity.pdbx_description
1 polymer ?
#
loop_
_entity_poly.entity_id
_entity_poly.type
_entity_poly.pdbx_seq_one_letter_code
_entity_poly.pdbx_strand_id
1 'polypeptide(L)' 'MNLAHAILIALEKGKSPHLSEFDIESALKNTFDVSNRGVWYHLNLLADANLVCSMGTDWRLSWDGHEYLKSAGPSAFEDT' A
#
# COMPACT_ATOMS: atom_id res chain seq x y z
N MET A 1 -3.88 -0.14 -13.25
CA MET A 1 -3.25 -0.05 -11.91
C MET A 1 -3.63 -1.33 -11.15
N ASN A 2 -2.68 -2.05 -10.57
CA ASN A 2 -2.96 -3.30 -9.83
C ASN A 2 -3.40 -2.99 -8.39
N LEU A 3 -4.26 -3.81 -7.78
CA LEU A 3 -4.74 -3.67 -6.41
C LEU A 3 -3.59 -3.60 -5.40
N ALA A 4 -2.59 -4.47 -5.53
CA ALA A 4 -1.40 -4.46 -4.67
C ALA A 4 -0.67 -3.11 -4.71
N HIS A 5 -0.49 -2.55 -5.90
CA HIS A 5 0.14 -1.24 -6.08
C HIS A 5 -0.73 -0.10 -5.54
N ALA A 6 -2.05 -0.20 -5.68
CA ALA A 6 -2.98 0.77 -5.13
C ALA A 6 -3.00 0.78 -3.59
N ILE A 7 -2.88 -0.38 -2.95
CA ILE A 7 -2.71 -0.51 -1.49
C ILE A 7 -1.44 0.20 -1.03
N LEU A 8 -0.31 -0.02 -1.73
CA LEU A 8 0.96 0.65 -1.40
C LEU A 8 0.84 2.17 -1.52
N ILE A 9 0.21 2.68 -2.58
CA ILE A 9 -0.03 4.13 -2.73
C ILE A 9 -0.98 4.66 -1.64
N ALA A 10 -2.02 3.91 -1.26
CA ALA A 10 -2.91 4.31 -0.19
C ALA A 10 -2.16 4.46 1.14
N LEU A 11 -1.25 3.53 1.45
CA LEU A 11 -0.37 3.60 2.61
C LEU A 11 0.62 4.77 2.55
N GLU A 12 1.15 5.10 1.37
CA GLU A 12 2.06 6.23 1.17
C GLU A 12 1.37 7.58 1.35
N LYS A 13 0.15 7.72 0.83
CA LYS A 13 -0.64 8.96 0.86
C LYS A 13 -1.49 9.12 2.11
N GLY A 14 -1.55 8.10 2.96
CA GLY A 14 -2.27 8.14 4.22
C GLY A 14 -1.80 9.29 5.09
N LYS A 15 -2.76 10.00 5.73
CA LYS A 15 -2.43 11.07 6.71
C LYS A 15 -1.69 10.55 7.95
N SER A 16 -1.85 9.26 8.25
CA SER A 16 -1.24 8.58 9.38
C SER A 16 -0.13 7.64 8.91
N PRO A 17 0.94 7.43 9.69
CA PRO A 17 2.03 6.53 9.33
C PRO A 17 1.63 5.05 9.31
N HIS A 18 0.37 4.75 9.62
CA HIS A 18 -0.25 3.44 9.58
C HIS A 18 -1.75 3.63 9.25
N LEU A 19 -2.32 2.72 8.46
CA LEU A 19 -3.73 2.69 8.10
C LEU A 19 -4.35 1.35 8.47
N SER A 20 -5.60 1.37 8.92
CA SER A 20 -6.36 0.15 9.13
C SER A 20 -6.81 -0.45 7.79
N GLU A 21 -7.18 -1.72 7.79
CA GLU A 21 -7.77 -2.39 6.61
C GLU A 21 -9.03 -1.67 6.11
N PHE A 22 -9.83 -1.12 7.03
CA PHE A 22 -11.03 -0.35 6.70
C PHE A 22 -10.70 0.97 6.00
N ASP A 23 -9.65 1.67 6.44
CA ASP A 23 -9.22 2.92 5.80
C ASP A 23 -8.70 2.65 4.39
N ILE A 24 -7.94 1.56 4.22
CA ILE A 24 -7.41 1.13 2.92
C ILE A 24 -8.55 0.74 1.97
N GLU A 25 -9.49 -0.08 2.44
CA GLU A 25 -10.69 -0.46 1.66
C GLU A 25 -11.48 0.79 1.26
N SER A 26 -11.73 1.71 2.19
CA SER A 26 -12.46 2.95 1.94
C SER A 26 -11.77 3.84 0.90
N ALA A 27 -10.43 3.93 0.95
CA ALA A 27 -9.63 4.67 -0.03
C ALA A 27 -9.68 4.04 -1.42
N LEU A 28 -9.81 2.71 -1.51
CA LEU A 28 -9.77 1.96 -2.77
C LEU A 28 -11.15 1.67 -3.37
N LYS A 29 -12.24 1.81 -2.61
CA LYS A 29 -13.60 1.41 -3.03
C LYS A 29 -14.08 2.06 -4.33
N ASN A 30 -13.56 3.25 -4.66
CA ASN A 30 -13.94 3.97 -5.87
C ASN A 30 -13.26 3.40 -7.13
N THR A 31 -12.20 2.62 -6.96
CA THR A 31 -11.38 2.08 -8.05
C THR A 31 -11.43 0.55 -8.11
N PHE A 32 -11.58 -0.10 -6.97
CA PHE A 32 -11.63 -1.56 -6.86
C PHE A 32 -12.84 -1.99 -6.03
N ASP A 33 -13.62 -2.94 -6.54
CA ASP A 33 -14.67 -3.62 -5.78
C ASP A 33 -14.03 -4.76 -4.97
N VAL A 34 -13.41 -4.40 -3.85
CA VAL A 34 -12.64 -5.32 -3.01
C VAL A 34 -13.17 -5.23 -1.59
N SER A 35 -13.57 -6.37 -1.05
CA SER A 35 -13.96 -6.49 0.36
C SER A 35 -12.74 -6.38 1.26
N ASN A 36 -12.96 -6.00 2.52
CA ASN A 36 -11.95 -6.01 3.58
C ASN A 36 -11.06 -7.27 3.59
N ARG A 37 -11.66 -8.45 3.41
CA ARG A 37 -10.95 -9.73 3.36
C ARG A 37 -9.98 -9.83 2.18
N GLY A 38 -10.34 -9.25 1.04
CA GLY A 38 -9.48 -9.15 -0.14
C GLY A 38 -8.30 -8.20 0.08
N VAL A 39 -8.53 -7.09 0.79
CA VAL A 39 -7.48 -6.16 1.23
C VAL A 39 -6.52 -6.85 2.18
N TRP A 40 -7.04 -7.52 3.22
CA TRP A 40 -6.24 -8.31 4.17
C TRP A 40 -5.38 -9.35 3.47
N TYR A 41 -5.94 -10.11 2.53
CA TYR A 41 -5.18 -11.11 1.77
C TYR A 41 -3.99 -10.48 1.01
N HIS A 42 -4.22 -9.34 0.34
CA HIS A 42 -3.14 -8.65 -0.38
C HIS A 42 -2.11 -8.04 0.56
N LEU A 43 -2.52 -7.53 1.72
CA LEU A 43 -1.60 -7.02 2.73
C LEU A 43 -0.67 -8.10 3.27
N ASN A 44 -1.17 -9.32 3.48
CA ASN A 44 -0.33 -10.44 3.88
C ASN A 44 0.67 -10.84 2.78
N LEU A 45 0.24 -10.90 1.52
CA LEU A 45 1.16 -11.16 0.41
C LEU A 45 2.26 -10.08 0.27
N LEU A 46 1.88 -8.81 0.47
CA LEU A 46 2.84 -7.70 0.47
C LEU A 46 3.77 -7.74 1.68
N ALA A 47 3.31 -8.23 2.84
CA ALA A 47 4.12 -8.42 4.02
C ALA A 47 5.12 -9.57 3.85
N ASP A 48 4.70 -10.67 3.24
CA ASP A 48 5.59 -11.78 2.86
C ASP A 48 6.69 -11.32 1.90
N ALA A 49 6.38 -10.35 1.03
CA ALA A 49 7.33 -9.68 0.14
C ALA A 49 8.14 -8.55 0.81
N ASN A 50 8.00 -8.35 2.12
CA ASN A 50 8.62 -7.28 2.90
C ASN A 50 8.30 -5.86 2.43
N LEU A 51 7.18 -5.62 1.73
CA LEU A 51 6.78 -4.30 1.24
C LEU A 51 5.91 -3.51 2.24
N VAL A 52 5.26 -4.20 3.16
CA VAL A 52 4.45 -3.60 4.23
C VAL A 52 4.74 -4.30 5.56
N CYS A 53 4.43 -3.64 6.66
CA CYS A 53 4.53 -4.20 8.01
C CYS A 53 3.18 -4.09 8.72
N SER A 54 2.77 -5.19 9.38
CA SER A 54 1.67 -5.18 10.33
C SER A 54 2.14 -4.57 11.66
N MET A 55 1.33 -3.66 12.20
CA MET A 55 1.51 -2.99 13.50
C MET A 55 0.34 -3.34 14.42
N GLY A 56 -0.12 -4.61 14.39
CA GLY A 56 -1.32 -5.05 15.09
C GLY A 56 -2.53 -5.01 14.16
N THR A 57 -3.44 -4.05 14.38
CA THR A 57 -4.63 -3.85 13.53
C THR A 57 -4.36 -2.98 12.30
N ASP A 58 -3.22 -2.29 12.30
CA ASP A 58 -2.87 -1.32 11.27
C ASP A 58 -1.66 -1.77 10.46
N TRP A 59 -1.53 -1.18 9.28
CA TRP A 59 -0.52 -1.52 8.29
C TRP A 59 0.26 -0.28 7.89
N ARG A 60 1.56 -0.44 7.66
CA ARG A 60 2.44 0.63 7.17
C ARG A 60 3.33 0.13 6.05
N LEU A 61 3.85 1.04 5.24
CA LEU A 61 4.93 0.70 4.31
C LEU A 61 6.20 0.33 5.07
N SER A 62 6.90 -0.67 4.56
CA SER A 62 8.29 -0.92 4.94
C SER A 62 9.21 0.02 4.16
N TRP A 63 10.50 -0.01 4.47
CA TRP A 63 11.51 0.67 3.66
C TRP A 63 11.51 0.18 2.21
N ASP A 64 11.44 -1.14 2.00
CA ASP A 64 11.41 -1.74 0.65
C ASP A 64 10.13 -1.36 -0.11
N GLY A 65 9.01 -1.21 0.59
CA GLY A 65 7.76 -0.70 0.00
C GLY A 65 7.91 0.72 -0.54
N HIS A 66 8.60 1.61 0.20
CA HIS A 66 8.89 2.96 -0.27
C HIS A 66 9.82 2.96 -1.49
N GLU A 67 10.88 2.15 -1.49
CA GLU A 67 11.79 2.04 -2.63
C GLU A 67 11.10 1.42 -3.87
N TYR A 68 10.20 0.47 -3.66
CA TYR A 68 9.37 -0.09 -4.73
C TYR A 68 8.47 0.98 -5.36
N LEU A 69 7.83 1.84 -4.56
CA LEU A 69 6.99 2.92 -5.08
C LEU A 69 7.80 3.98 -5.83
N LYS A 70 8.98 4.36 -5.32
CA LYS A 70 9.90 5.29 -6.01
C LYS A 70 10.40 4.74 -7.34
N SER A 71 10.74 3.45 -7.41
CA SER A 71 11.22 2.81 -8.64
C SER A 71 10.09 2.53 -9.65
N ALA A 72 8.85 2.40 -9.18
CA ALA A 72 7.66 2.23 -10.01
C ALA A 72 7.06 3.57 -10.51
N GLY A 73 7.48 4.71 -9.96
CA GLY A 73 7.18 6.03 -10.50
C GLY A 73 8.05 6.36 -11.72
N PRO A 74 7.67 7.36 -12.56
CA PRO A 74 8.60 7.89 -13.55
C PRO A 74 9.85 8.34 -12.79
N SER A 75 10.99 7.75 -13.17
CA SER A 75 12.32 7.94 -12.59
C SER A 75 12.48 9.27 -11.87
N ALA A 76 12.74 9.24 -10.56
CA ALA A 76 13.10 10.43 -9.78
C ALA A 76 14.48 11.02 -10.16
N PHE A 77 14.98 10.72 -11.36
CA PHE A 77 16.22 11.23 -11.96
C PHE A 77 15.96 11.92 -13.31
N GLU A 78 14.79 12.53 -13.51
CA GLU A 78 14.56 13.46 -14.62
C GLU A 78 14.68 14.90 -14.10
N ASP A 79 15.89 15.26 -13.66
CA ASP A 79 16.27 16.66 -13.42
C ASP A 79 17.81 16.80 -13.54
N THR A 80 18.31 16.63 -14.77
CA THR A 80 19.57 17.23 -15.26
C THR A 80 19.49 17.45 -16.76
#